data_AF-A0A2I0QAN8-F1
#
_entry.id   AF-A0A2I0QAN8-F1
#
_cell.length_a   1.000
_cell.length_b   1.000
_cell.length_c   1.000
_cell.angle_alpha   90.00
_cell.angle_beta   90.00
_cell.angle_gamma   90.00
#
_symmetry.space_group_name_H-M   'P 1'
#
loop_
_entity.id
_entity.type
_entity.pdbx_description
1 polymer ?
#
loop_
_entity_poly.entity_id
_entity_poly.type
_entity_poly.pdbx_seq_one_letter_code
_entity_poly.pdbx_strand_id
1 'polypeptide(L)'
;MAEQITLISFLVFIIFMLFLDLGVFHKKDSEIKFKEALIWTLVWIGLALIFYVLIIFKGELLHGISSMEDLIRINAKHNHKLNFDGMSYAEALNLYRHTLSLEYLSGYLIEKALSMDNIFVFIMIFAAFKVNRTYLHRILFYGILGALVFRF
;
A
#
# COMPACT_ATOMS: atom_id res chain seq x y z
N MET A 1 -3.28 -24.21 -15.03
CA MET A 1 -4.38 -24.61 -14.11
C MET A 1 -4.30 -23.88 -12.78
N ALA A 2 -3.27 -24.08 -11.93
CA ALA A 2 -3.18 -23.42 -10.61
C ALA A 2 -3.10 -21.87 -10.69
N GLU A 3 -2.30 -21.32 -11.60
CA GLU A 3 -2.18 -19.85 -11.79
C GLU A 3 -3.50 -19.19 -12.22
N GLN A 4 -4.25 -19.85 -13.12
CA GLN A 4 -5.57 -19.37 -13.56
C GLN A 4 -6.57 -19.38 -12.40
N ILE A 5 -6.53 -20.41 -11.54
CA ILE A 5 -7.36 -20.49 -10.35
C ILE A 5 -7.01 -19.34 -9.38
N THR A 6 -5.72 -19.08 -9.15
CA THR A 6 -5.27 -17.97 -8.29
C THR A 6 -5.75 -16.63 -8.83
N LEU A 7 -5.59 -16.36 -10.13
CA LEU A 7 -6.02 -15.11 -10.75
C LEU A 7 -7.53 -14.92 -10.70
N ILE A 8 -8.31 -15.97 -11.00
CA ILE A 8 -9.77 -15.91 -10.93
C ILE A 8 -10.24 -15.70 -9.48
N SER A 9 -9.63 -16.38 -8.51
CA SER A 9 -9.97 -16.17 -7.09
C SER A 9 -9.66 -14.76 -6.62
N PHE A 10 -8.54 -14.18 -7.06
CA PHE A 10 -8.15 -12.81 -6.73
C PHE A 10 -9.11 -11.80 -7.36
N LEU A 11 -9.51 -12.02 -8.62
CA LEU A 11 -10.50 -11.20 -9.31
C LEU A 11 -11.86 -11.21 -8.61
N VAL A 12 -12.34 -12.40 -8.23
CA VAL A 12 -13.61 -12.56 -7.49
C VAL A 12 -13.53 -11.86 -6.14
N PHE A 13 -12.41 -11.97 -5.43
CA PHE A 13 -12.19 -11.29 -4.15
C PHE A 13 -12.22 -9.76 -4.30
N ILE A 14 -11.57 -9.20 -5.34
CA ILE A 14 -11.60 -7.76 -5.61
C ILE A 14 -13.02 -7.29 -5.91
N ILE A 15 -13.75 -8.00 -6.78
CA ILE A 15 -15.13 -7.65 -7.14
C ILE A 15 -16.02 -7.67 -5.88
N PHE A 16 -15.84 -8.66 -5.01
CA PHE A 16 -16.56 -8.75 -3.74
C PHE A 16 -16.25 -7.58 -2.80
N MET A 17 -14.97 -7.26 -2.57
CA MET A 17 -14.56 -6.12 -1.72
C MET A 17 -15.10 -4.79 -2.27
N LEU A 18 -15.04 -4.57 -3.58
CA LEU A 18 -15.62 -3.38 -4.22
C LEU A 18 -17.13 -3.29 -4.00
N PHE A 19 -17.84 -4.42 -4.05
CA PHE A 19 -19.28 -4.44 -3.83
C PHE A 19 -19.64 -4.13 -2.37
N LEU A 20 -18.83 -4.58 -1.40
CA LEU A 20 -19.01 -4.23 0.01
C LEU A 20 -18.79 -2.74 0.25
N ASP A 21 -17.66 -2.18 -0.23
CA ASP A 21 -17.30 -0.77 0.02
C ASP A 21 -18.27 0.20 -0.68
N LEU A 22 -18.69 -0.11 -1.91
CA LEU A 22 -19.47 0.83 -2.71
C LEU A 22 -20.99 0.57 -2.68
N GLY A 23 -21.42 -0.68 -2.43
CA GLY A 23 -22.81 -1.11 -2.51
C GLY A 23 -23.55 -1.15 -1.16
N VAL A 24 -22.91 -1.60 -0.08
CA VAL A 24 -23.60 -1.90 1.19
C VAL A 24 -23.70 -0.70 2.13
N PHE A 25 -22.74 0.23 2.09
CA PHE A 25 -22.70 1.38 2.99
C PHE A 25 -23.42 2.62 2.45
N HIS A 26 -24.73 2.51 2.21
CA HIS A 26 -25.61 3.69 2.15
C HIS A 26 -26.21 3.96 3.52
N LYS A 27 -25.53 4.78 4.34
CA LYS A 27 -26.16 5.46 5.47
C LYS A 27 -25.76 6.94 5.46
N LYS A 28 -26.73 7.76 5.04
CA LYS A 28 -26.86 9.23 5.14
C LYS A 28 -25.55 10.03 5.14
N ASP A 29 -25.41 10.82 4.09
CA ASP A 29 -24.42 11.89 3.89
C ASP A 29 -24.19 12.73 5.16
N SER A 30 -23.28 12.28 6.02
CA SER A 30 -22.49 13.20 6.82
C SER A 30 -21.27 13.51 5.98
N GLU A 31 -21.20 14.71 5.42
CA GLU A 31 -19.97 15.21 4.81
C GLU A 31 -18.84 15.06 5.84
N ILE A 32 -17.91 14.12 5.60
CA ILE A 32 -16.74 13.96 6.44
C ILE A 32 -16.03 15.31 6.42
N LYS A 33 -16.04 15.98 7.57
CA LYS A 33 -15.47 17.32 7.68
C LYS A 33 -14.00 17.22 7.34
N PHE A 34 -13.46 18.21 6.63
CA PHE A 34 -12.04 18.27 6.27
C PHE A 34 -11.11 17.98 7.47
N LYS A 35 -11.49 18.45 8.67
CA LYS A 35 -10.77 18.18 9.92
C LYS A 35 -10.71 16.70 10.28
N GLU A 36 -11.81 15.97 10.13
CA GLU A 36 -11.86 14.53 10.43
C GLU A 36 -11.01 13.74 9.43
N ALA A 37 -11.13 14.05 8.13
CA ALA A 37 -10.31 13.43 7.09
C ALA A 37 -8.81 13.67 7.30
N LEU A 38 -8.43 14.89 7.72
CA LEU A 38 -7.05 15.24 8.02
C LEU A 38 -6.52 14.48 9.24
N ILE A 39 -7.32 14.35 10.31
CA ILE A 39 -6.95 13.53 11.48
C ILE A 39 -6.74 12.08 11.06
N TRP A 40 -7.67 11.48 10.32
CA TRP A 40 -7.53 10.11 9.84
C TRP A 40 -6.28 9.92 8.99
N THR A 41 -5.97 10.87 8.10
CA THR A 41 -4.75 10.85 7.29
C THR A 41 -3.50 10.87 8.16
N LEU A 42 -3.44 11.76 9.16
CA LEU A 42 -2.31 11.85 10.09
C LEU A 42 -2.16 10.60 10.94
N VAL A 43 -3.26 9.98 11.40
CA VAL A 43 -3.23 8.73 12.16
C VAL A 43 -2.60 7.61 11.34
N TRP A 44 -3.03 7.44 10.09
CA TRP A 44 -2.50 6.39 9.22
C TRP A 44 -1.04 6.64 8.83
N ILE A 45 -0.66 7.89 8.53
CA ILE A 45 0.74 8.25 8.29
C ILE A 45 1.57 8.01 9.55
N GLY A 46 1.08 8.43 10.72
CA GLY A 46 1.75 8.22 12.00
C GLY A 46 1.98 6.74 12.30
N LEU A 47 0.98 5.89 12.08
CA LEU A 47 1.12 4.43 12.23
C LEU A 47 2.18 3.86 11.28
N ALA A 48 2.19 4.30 10.02
CA ALA A 48 3.20 3.87 9.04
C ALA A 48 4.62 4.32 9.43
N LEU A 49 4.76 5.53 9.99
CA LEU A 49 6.04 6.05 10.49
C LEU A 49 6.48 5.34 11.78
N ILE A 50 5.56 5.00 12.68
CA ILE A 50 5.87 4.16 13.84
C ILE A 50 6.41 2.81 13.38
N PHE A 51 5.77 2.21 12.38
CA PHE A 51 6.25 0.94 11.81
C PHE A 51 7.62 1.09 11.14
N TYR A 52 7.87 2.17 10.40
CA TYR A 52 9.21 2.50 9.88
C TYR A 52 10.27 2.55 10.99
N VAL A 53 9.96 3.23 12.10
CA VAL A 53 10.84 3.29 13.27
C VAL A 53 11.06 1.90 13.89
N LEU A 54 10.02 1.07 13.95
CA LEU A 54 10.15 -0.33 14.41
C LEU A 54 11.10 -1.13 13.52
N ILE A 55 11.10 -0.92 12.20
CA ILE A 55 12.04 -1.60 11.29
C ILE A 55 13.49 -1.18 11.58
N ILE A 56 13.73 0.11 11.84
CA ILE A 56 15.07 0.61 12.17
C ILE A 56 15.62 -0.07 13.44
N PHE A 57 14.80 -0.19 14.48
CA PHE A 57 15.27 -0.73 15.77
C PHE A 57 15.22 -2.25 15.87
N LYS A 58 14.22 -2.87 15.24
CA LYS A 58 13.83 -4.28 15.45
C LYS A 58 13.64 -5.03 14.13
N GLY A 59 14.23 -4.58 13.03
CA GLY A 59 14.11 -5.20 11.70
C GLY A 59 14.57 -6.67 11.65
N GLU A 60 15.46 -7.10 12.56
CA GLU A 60 15.86 -8.51 12.70
C GLU A 60 14.72 -9.41 13.15
N LEU A 61 13.81 -8.91 14.00
CA LEU A 61 12.70 -9.71 14.54
C LEU A 61 11.66 -10.00 13.46
N LEU A 62 11.49 -9.09 12.48
CA LEU A 62 10.58 -9.31 11.36
C LEU A 62 10.96 -10.56 10.55
N HIS A 63 12.25 -10.83 10.40
CA HIS A 63 12.76 -11.92 9.56
C HIS A 63 13.42 -13.05 10.36
N GLY A 64 13.38 -12.99 11.70
CA GLY A 64 13.97 -14.01 12.57
C GLY A 64 15.50 -14.12 12.43
N ILE A 65 16.18 -13.00 12.19
CA ILE A 65 17.63 -12.97 11.98
C ILE A 65 18.34 -13.07 13.32
N SER A 66 19.01 -14.20 13.56
CA SER A 66 19.79 -14.42 14.79
C SER A 66 21.28 -14.63 14.52
N SER A 67 21.66 -14.85 13.25
CA SER A 67 23.03 -15.18 12.85
C SER A 67 23.42 -14.54 11.51
N MET A 68 24.73 -14.52 11.22
CA MET A 68 25.26 -14.06 9.94
C MET A 68 24.79 -14.94 8.77
N GLU A 69 24.60 -16.23 8.99
CA GLU A 69 24.05 -17.15 7.98
C GLU A 69 22.60 -16.79 7.63
N ASP A 70 21.79 -16.40 8.62
CA ASP A 70 20.43 -15.94 8.38
C ASP A 70 20.40 -14.65 7.56
N LEU A 71 21.30 -13.69 7.85
CA LEU A 71 21.43 -12.44 7.07
C LEU A 71 21.73 -12.72 5.61
N ILE A 72 22.71 -13.60 5.33
CA ILE A 72 23.08 -13.96 3.95
C ILE A 72 21.93 -14.69 3.26
N ARG A 73 21.27 -15.62 3.95
CA ARG A 73 20.10 -16.36 3.43
C ARG A 73 18.95 -15.42 3.07
N ILE A 74 18.65 -14.46 3.94
CA ILE A 74 17.54 -13.52 3.76
C ILE A 74 17.87 -12.47 2.70
N ASN A 75 19.11 -11.97 2.66
CA ASN A 75 19.58 -11.08 1.60
C ASN A 75 19.45 -11.72 0.21
N ALA A 76 19.81 -13.00 0.08
CA ALA A 76 19.63 -13.76 -1.15
C ALA A 76 18.14 -14.01 -1.47
N LYS A 77 17.32 -14.34 -0.47
CA LYS A 77 15.88 -14.61 -0.65
C LYS A 77 15.09 -13.38 -1.11
N HIS A 78 15.41 -12.22 -0.55
CA HIS A 78 14.69 -10.97 -0.78
C HIS A 78 15.37 -10.04 -1.79
N ASN A 79 16.48 -10.48 -2.41
CA ASN A 79 17.20 -9.76 -3.45
C ASN A 79 17.64 -8.34 -3.06
N HIS A 80 18.00 -8.12 -1.78
CA HIS A 80 18.46 -6.80 -1.31
C HIS A 80 19.82 -6.40 -1.91
N LYS A 81 20.52 -7.30 -2.63
CA LYS A 81 21.82 -7.08 -3.29
C LYS A 81 22.86 -6.41 -2.37
N LEU A 82 22.80 -6.67 -1.07
CA LEU A 82 23.75 -6.14 -0.11
C LEU A 82 25.04 -6.97 -0.15
N ASN A 83 26.18 -6.28 -0.21
CA ASN A 83 27.48 -6.90 -0.01
C ASN A 83 27.80 -6.86 1.50
N PHE A 84 28.16 -8.00 2.09
CA PHE A 84 28.55 -8.12 3.50
C PHE A 84 30.04 -8.50 3.68
N ASP A 85 30.82 -8.49 2.59
CA ASP A 85 32.22 -8.93 2.60
C ASP A 85 33.04 -8.12 3.62
N GLY A 86 33.69 -8.84 4.55
CA GLY A 86 34.57 -8.25 5.57
C GLY A 86 33.87 -7.54 6.72
N MET A 87 32.53 -7.56 6.80
CA MET A 87 31.77 -6.89 7.87
C MET A 87 31.56 -7.79 9.10
N SER A 88 31.50 -7.17 10.27
CA SER A 88 31.00 -7.83 11.49
C SER A 88 29.49 -8.07 11.39
N TYR A 89 28.96 -9.08 12.10
CA TYR A 89 27.50 -9.33 12.18
C TYR A 89 26.73 -8.08 12.59
N ALA A 90 27.26 -7.29 13.54
CA ALA A 90 26.62 -6.06 13.99
C ALA A 90 26.56 -4.98 12.89
N GLU A 91 27.61 -4.87 12.07
CA GLU A 91 27.68 -3.92 10.97
C GLU A 91 26.75 -4.35 9.82
N ALA A 92 26.81 -5.63 9.45
CA ALA A 92 25.94 -6.22 8.44
C ALA A 92 24.45 -6.11 8.82
N LEU A 93 24.12 -6.32 10.09
CA LEU A 93 22.76 -6.16 10.59
C LEU A 93 22.28 -4.71 10.54
N ASN A 94 23.13 -3.74 10.89
CA ASN A 94 22.80 -2.32 10.79
C ASN A 94 22.59 -1.89 9.33
N LEU A 95 23.45 -2.35 8.41
CA LEU A 95 23.28 -2.12 6.97
C LEU A 95 21.95 -2.71 6.47
N TYR A 96 21.64 -3.93 6.86
CA TYR A 96 20.38 -4.58 6.51
C TYR A 96 19.15 -3.81 7.01
N ARG A 97 19.11 -3.45 8.31
CA ARG A 97 18.00 -2.68 8.91
C ARG A 97 17.80 -1.35 8.20
N HIS A 98 18.88 -0.63 7.90
CA HIS A 98 18.81 0.65 7.20
C HIS A 98 18.20 0.47 5.79
N THR A 99 18.73 -0.47 5.00
CA THR A 99 18.19 -0.77 3.67
C THR A 99 16.73 -1.19 3.71
N LEU A 100 16.37 -2.11 4.60
CA LEU A 100 15.00 -2.59 4.76
C LEU A 100 14.04 -1.45 5.14
N SER A 101 14.46 -0.54 6.02
CA SER A 101 13.65 0.61 6.41
C SER A 101 13.43 1.57 5.23
N LEU A 102 14.45 1.79 4.40
CA LEU A 102 14.35 2.62 3.20
C LEU A 102 13.45 1.98 2.16
N GLU A 103 13.57 0.68 1.92
CA GLU A 103 12.70 -0.06 0.99
C GLU A 103 11.23 0.03 1.42
N TYR A 104 10.95 -0.17 2.72
CA TYR A 104 9.60 0.02 3.26
C TYR A 104 9.10 1.45 3.04
N LEU A 105 9.90 2.46 3.38
CA LEU A 105 9.51 3.86 3.25
C LEU A 105 9.29 4.24 1.78
N SER A 106 10.18 3.82 0.88
CA SER A 106 10.05 4.03 -0.56
C SER A 106 8.80 3.35 -1.11
N GLY A 107 8.54 2.09 -0.75
CA GLY A 107 7.33 1.38 -1.14
C GLY A 107 6.07 2.11 -0.65
N TYR A 108 6.03 2.46 0.62
CA TYR A 108 4.93 3.23 1.22
C TYR A 108 4.68 4.55 0.47
N LEU A 109 5.73 5.33 0.19
CA LEU A 109 5.60 6.60 -0.53
C LEU A 109 5.12 6.41 -1.97
N ILE A 110 5.64 5.39 -2.68
CA ILE A 110 5.22 5.07 -4.05
C ILE A 110 3.74 4.68 -4.09
N GLU A 111 3.30 3.79 -3.20
CA GLU A 111 1.90 3.38 -3.11
C GLU A 111 0.96 4.55 -2.77
N LYS A 112 1.38 5.43 -1.85
CA LYS A 112 0.64 6.64 -1.50
C LYS A 112 0.60 7.65 -2.65
N ALA A 113 1.69 7.83 -3.38
CA ALA A 113 1.74 8.71 -4.55
C ALA A 113 0.80 8.19 -5.65
N LEU A 114 0.82 6.90 -5.95
CA LEU A 114 -0.06 6.28 -6.95
C LEU A 114 -1.55 6.42 -6.58
N SER A 115 -1.87 6.28 -5.29
CA SER A 115 -3.24 6.47 -4.79
C SER A 115 -3.71 7.93 -4.96
N MET A 116 -2.82 8.90 -4.70
CA MET A 116 -3.12 10.34 -4.85
C MET A 116 -3.27 10.74 -6.33
N ASP A 117 -2.42 10.21 -7.21
CA ASP A 117 -2.47 10.44 -8.65
C ASP A 117 -3.82 9.98 -9.24
N ASN A 118 -4.28 8.79 -8.86
CA ASN A 118 -5.59 8.27 -9.25
C ASN A 118 -6.74 9.20 -8.82
N ILE A 119 -6.73 9.71 -7.58
CA ILE A 119 -7.76 10.65 -7.09
C ILE A 119 -7.72 11.97 -7.86
N PHE A 120 -6.53 12.48 -8.17
CA PHE A 120 -6.35 13.73 -8.91
C PHE A 120 -6.96 13.64 -10.32
N VAL A 121 -6.70 12.55 -11.04
CA VAL A 121 -7.30 12.28 -12.36
C VAL A 121 -8.83 12.28 -12.27
N PHE A 122 -9.42 11.60 -11.28
CA PHE A 122 -10.89 11.59 -11.11
C PHE A 122 -11.46 12.99 -10.84
N ILE A 123 -10.84 13.76 -9.95
CA ILE A 123 -11.29 15.13 -9.64
C ILE A 123 -11.21 16.01 -10.90
N MET A 124 -10.14 15.92 -11.68
CA MET A 124 -9.97 16.67 -12.92
C MET A 124 -11.06 16.34 -13.94
N ILE A 125 -11.33 15.04 -14.16
CA ILE A 125 -12.39 14.59 -15.07
C ILE A 125 -13.75 15.09 -14.59
N PHE A 126 -14.09 14.92 -13.31
CA PHE A 126 -15.38 15.36 -12.77
C PHE A 126 -15.56 16.88 -12.82
N ALA A 127 -14.48 17.64 -12.61
CA ALA A 127 -14.48 19.09 -12.76
C ALA A 127 -14.71 19.51 -14.22
N ALA A 128 -14.03 18.88 -15.19
CA ALA A 128 -14.18 19.18 -16.61
C ALA A 128 -15.63 18.96 -17.10
N PHE A 129 -16.28 17.88 -16.63
CA PHE A 129 -17.66 17.54 -16.99
C PHE A 129 -18.73 18.17 -16.08
N LYS A 130 -18.34 19.00 -15.09
CA LYS A 130 -19.26 19.64 -14.12
C LYS A 130 -20.22 18.65 -13.45
N VAL A 131 -19.71 17.49 -13.05
CA VAL A 131 -20.50 16.42 -12.43
C VAL A 131 -21.07 16.87 -11.09
N ASN A 132 -22.38 16.72 -10.90
CA ASN A 132 -23.05 17.03 -9.63
C ASN A 132 -22.60 16.05 -8.52
N ARG A 133 -22.34 16.56 -7.31
CA ARG A 133 -21.91 15.82 -6.11
C ARG A 133 -22.79 14.61 -5.80
N THR A 134 -24.09 14.67 -6.08
CA THR A 134 -25.03 13.54 -5.86
C THR A 134 -24.71 12.31 -6.71
N TYR A 135 -24.12 12.49 -7.90
CA TYR A 135 -23.77 11.39 -8.80
C TYR A 135 -22.31 10.94 -8.70
N LEU A 136 -21.49 11.64 -7.91
CA LEU A 136 -20.05 11.43 -7.84
C LEU A 136 -19.69 9.99 -7.42
N HIS A 137 -20.35 9.47 -6.38
CA HIS A 137 -20.14 8.09 -5.92
C HIS A 137 -20.52 7.05 -6.99
N ARG A 138 -21.63 7.26 -7.69
CA ARG A 138 -22.10 6.34 -8.73
C ARG A 138 -21.18 6.34 -9.93
N ILE A 139 -20.73 7.51 -10.38
CA ILE A 139 -19.82 7.64 -11.51
C ILE A 139 -18.45 7.04 -11.16
N LEU A 140 -17.97 7.24 -9.92
CA LEU A 140 -16.75 6.61 -9.45
C LEU A 140 -16.87 5.08 -9.45
N PHE A 141 -17.99 4.52 -8.98
CA PHE A 141 -18.26 3.08 -9.02
C PHE A 141 -18.17 2.52 -10.45
N TYR A 142 -18.90 3.12 -11.39
CA TYR A 142 -18.86 2.67 -12.79
C TYR A 142 -17.49 2.89 -13.44
N GLY A 143 -16.76 3.93 -13.05
CA GLY A 143 -15.40 4.19 -13.50
C GLY A 143 -14.40 3.13 -13.04
N ILE A 144 -14.43 2.76 -11.75
CA ILE A 144 -13.58 1.69 -11.20
C ILE A 144 -13.93 0.34 -11.84
N LEU A 145 -15.22 0.03 -11.96
CA LEU A 145 -15.69 -1.21 -12.59
C LEU A 145 -15.27 -1.28 -14.07
N GLY A 146 -15.41 -0.17 -14.81
CA GLY A 146 -14.94 -0.07 -16.19
C GLY A 146 -13.43 -0.25 -16.30
N ALA A 147 -12.64 0.42 -15.46
CA ALA A 147 -11.19 0.27 -15.41
C ALA A 147 -10.78 -1.18 -15.12
N LEU A 148 -11.49 -1.88 -14.23
CA LEU A 148 -11.23 -3.29 -13.92
C LEU A 148 -11.52 -4.21 -15.11
N VAL A 149 -12.57 -3.94 -15.90
CA VAL A 149 -12.86 -4.70 -17.12
C VAL A 149 -11.80 -4.45 -18.20
N PHE A 150 -11.38 -3.20 -18.42
CA PHE A 150 -10.37 -2.86 -19.41
C PHE A 150 -8.93 -3.20 -19.01
N ARG A 151 -8.70 -3.53 -17.73
CA ARG A 151 -7.37 -3.85 -17.20
C ARG A 151 -6.85 -5.21 -17.66
N PHE A 152 -7.73 -6.12 -18.05
CA PHE A 152 -7.41 -7.46 -18.54
C PHE A 152 -7.55 -7.53 -20.06
#